data_AF-A0AAJ0CEN2-F1
#
_entry.id   AF-A0AAJ0CEN2-F1
#
_cell.length_a   1.000
_cell.length_b   1.000
_cell.length_c   1.000
_cell.angle_alpha   90.00
_cell.angle_beta   90.00
_cell.angle_gamma   90.00
#
_symmetry.space_group_name_H-M   'P 1'
#
loop_
_entity.id
_entity.type
_entity.pdbx_description
1 polymer ?
#
loop_
_entity_poly.entity_id
_entity_poly.type
_entity_poly.pdbx_seq_one_letter_code
_entity_poly.pdbx_strand_id
1 'polypeptide(L)'
;MGRQQEQGGPMIARVSNATISLHLKIVRTVKFLCSLARGAVVLRSDFIETVLETREVPDANDFILNDEGAEKRYNFKLERSMARAKANRGKLLQGVPVYCTEKIRNGQEPTADIAVQLHR
;
A
#
# COMPACT_ATOMS: atom_id res chain seq x y z
N MET A 1 -5.38 -6.36 -21.54
CA MET A 1 -4.22 -5.47 -21.75
C MET A 1 -4.10 -4.54 -20.54
N GLY A 2 -3.41 -4.98 -19.48
CA GLY A 2 -3.26 -4.22 -18.24
C GLY A 2 -2.13 -3.21 -18.37
N ARG A 3 -2.42 -1.92 -18.18
CA ARG A 3 -1.41 -0.85 -18.18
C ARG A 3 -0.49 -1.03 -16.97
N GLN A 4 0.74 -1.44 -17.21
CA GLN A 4 1.85 -1.35 -16.26
C GLN A 4 2.47 0.04 -16.42
N GLN A 5 2.45 0.87 -15.39
CA GLN A 5 3.10 2.18 -15.42
C GLN A 5 4.38 2.09 -14.58
N GLU A 6 5.49 1.87 -15.28
CA GLU A 6 6.82 1.81 -14.70
C GLU A 6 7.34 3.24 -14.49
N GLN A 7 7.45 3.67 -13.24
CA GLN A 7 8.15 4.90 -12.86
C GLN A 7 8.95 4.66 -11.58
N GLY A 8 10.15 4.09 -11.73
CA GLY A 8 11.27 4.16 -10.76
C GLY A 8 10.96 3.90 -9.29
N GLY A 9 9.91 3.15 -8.98
CA GLY A 9 9.34 2.97 -7.65
C GLY A 9 8.44 1.74 -7.60
N PRO A 10 7.92 1.38 -6.41
CA PRO A 10 7.24 0.10 -6.19
C PRO A 10 6.14 -0.14 -7.23
N MET A 11 6.20 -1.31 -7.87
CA MET A 11 5.36 -1.66 -9.01
C MET A 11 3.90 -1.84 -8.53
N ILE A 12 2.98 -1.09 -9.14
CA ILE A 12 1.54 -1.18 -8.83
C ILE A 12 0.88 -1.93 -9.98
N ALA A 13 0.32 -3.10 -9.68
CA ALA A 13 -0.34 -3.94 -10.66
C ALA A 13 -1.85 -4.03 -10.37
N ARG A 14 -2.64 -4.32 -11.42
CA ARG A 14 -4.06 -4.67 -11.29
C ARG A 14 -4.23 -6.09 -11.78
N VAL A 15 -4.56 -6.99 -10.86
CA VAL A 15 -4.93 -8.38 -11.16
C VAL A 15 -6.35 -8.57 -10.66
N SER A 16 -7.25 -8.99 -11.56
CA SER A 16 -8.60 -9.45 -11.21
C SER A 16 -9.38 -8.48 -10.30
N ASN A 17 -9.46 -7.19 -10.69
CA ASN A 17 -10.09 -6.10 -9.94
C ASN A 17 -9.47 -5.70 -8.59
N ALA A 18 -8.44 -6.39 -8.10
CA ALA A 18 -7.68 -5.99 -6.92
C ALA A 18 -6.52 -5.05 -7.29
N THR A 19 -6.28 -4.04 -6.45
CA THR A 19 -5.07 -3.21 -6.54
C THR A 19 -4.00 -3.87 -5.66
N ILE A 20 -2.87 -4.24 -6.25
CA ILE A 20 -1.72 -4.84 -5.56
C ILE A 20 -0.54 -3.89 -5.64
N SER A 21 0.21 -3.82 -4.54
CA SER A 21 1.39 -2.97 -4.42
C SER A 21 2.57 -3.83 -3.97
N LEU A 22 3.64 -3.84 -4.75
CA LEU A 22 4.80 -4.69 -4.52
C LEU A 22 5.90 -3.91 -3.82
N HIS A 23 6.38 -4.44 -2.69
CA HIS A 23 7.42 -3.81 -1.88
C HIS A 23 8.39 -4.87 -1.34
N LEU A 24 9.66 -4.49 -1.23
CA LEU A 24 10.69 -5.34 -0.59
C LEU A 24 10.64 -5.28 0.94
N LYS A 25 10.21 -4.13 1.48
CA LYS A 25 10.18 -3.85 2.92
C LYS A 25 9.14 -2.78 3.24
N ILE A 26 8.71 -2.71 4.49
CA ILE A 26 7.74 -1.70 4.92
C ILE A 26 8.44 -0.33 4.99
N VAL A 27 7.98 0.60 4.15
CA VAL A 27 8.51 1.99 4.09
C VAL A 27 7.41 3.02 4.35
N ARG A 28 7.71 4.08 5.10
CA ARG A 28 6.78 5.20 5.34
C ARG A 28 6.81 6.23 4.21
N THR A 29 6.58 5.76 2.97
CA THR A 29 6.43 6.66 1.83
C THR A 29 4.95 6.97 1.61
N VAL A 30 4.68 8.11 0.97
CA VAL A 30 3.32 8.52 0.60
C VAL A 30 2.64 7.42 -0.22
N LYS A 31 3.34 6.86 -1.22
CA LYS A 31 2.80 5.81 -2.08
C LYS A 31 2.42 4.56 -1.30
N PHE A 32 3.24 4.13 -0.33
CA PHE A 32 2.92 2.99 0.51
C PHE A 32 1.70 3.26 1.39
N LEU A 33 1.67 4.41 2.07
CA LEU A 33 0.57 4.79 2.96
C LEU A 33 -0.75 4.93 2.19
N CYS A 34 -0.74 5.60 1.04
CA CYS A 34 -1.92 5.72 0.19
C CYS A 34 -2.40 4.37 -0.34
N SER A 35 -1.47 3.49 -0.77
CA SER A 35 -1.84 2.15 -1.26
C SER A 35 -2.44 1.29 -0.15
N LEU A 36 -1.78 1.24 1.01
CA LEU A 36 -2.25 0.51 2.18
C LEU A 36 -3.63 0.99 2.62
N ALA A 37 -3.78 2.31 2.75
CA ALA A 37 -4.98 2.89 3.29
C ALA A 37 -6.17 2.80 2.32
N ARG A 38 -5.93 2.67 1.00
CA ARG A 38 -6.93 2.28 -0.02
C ARG A 38 -7.34 0.81 0.04
N GLY A 39 -6.68 -0.01 0.86
CA GLY A 39 -6.91 -1.45 0.95
C GLY A 39 -6.23 -2.24 -0.17
N ALA A 40 -5.14 -1.71 -0.75
CA ALA A 40 -4.31 -2.49 -1.66
C ALA A 40 -3.64 -3.64 -0.92
N VAL A 41 -3.51 -4.78 -1.59
CA VAL A 41 -2.77 -5.92 -1.04
C VAL A 41 -1.28 -5.66 -1.24
N VAL A 42 -0.52 -5.66 -0.15
CA VAL A 42 0.92 -5.43 -0.15
C VAL A 42 1.64 -6.77 -0.27
N LEU A 43 2.34 -6.96 -1.37
CA LEU A 43 3.02 -8.20 -1.71
C LEU A 43 4.55 -8.02 -1.75
N ARG A 44 5.28 -9.10 -1.54
CA ARG A 44 6.72 -9.18 -1.83
C ARG A 44 6.97 -9.10 -3.33
N SER A 45 8.10 -8.51 -3.72
CA SER A 45 8.52 -8.42 -5.12
C SER A 45 8.61 -9.79 -5.82
N ASP A 46 8.91 -10.84 -5.05
CA ASP A 46 9.03 -12.23 -5.47
C ASP A 46 7.77 -12.74 -6.19
N PHE A 47 6.60 -12.15 -5.91
CA PHE A 47 5.37 -12.45 -6.62
C PHE A 47 5.52 -12.29 -8.14
N ILE A 48 6.17 -11.21 -8.60
CA ILE A 48 6.38 -10.99 -10.04
C ILE A 48 7.37 -11.99 -10.61
N GLU A 49 8.41 -12.33 -9.86
CA GLU A 49 9.40 -13.33 -10.28
C GLU A 49 8.72 -14.69 -10.47
N THR A 50 7.88 -15.11 -9.52
CA THR A 50 7.10 -16.35 -9.64
C THR A 50 6.11 -16.31 -10.80
N VAL A 51 5.42 -15.19 -11.04
CA VAL A 51 4.52 -15.03 -12.19
C VAL A 51 5.27 -15.13 -13.51
N LEU A 52 6.46 -14.54 -13.59
CA LEU A 52 7.29 -14.58 -14.80
C LEU A 52 7.84 -15.99 -15.07
N GLU A 53 8.21 -16.73 -14.02
CA GLU A 53 8.78 -18.07 -14.13
C GLU A 53 7.72 -19.13 -14.44
N THR A 54 6.63 -19.14 -13.67
CA THR A 54 5.56 -20.16 -13.80
C THR A 54 4.56 -19.83 -14.91
N ARG A 55 4.51 -18.56 -15.36
CA ARG A 55 3.45 -18.00 -16.23
C ARG A 55 2.03 -18.14 -15.67
N GLU A 56 1.90 -18.50 -14.41
CA GLU A 56 0.65 -18.57 -13.68
C GLU A 56 0.59 -17.47 -12.63
N VAL A 57 -0.62 -17.04 -12.28
CA VAL A 57 -0.82 -16.04 -11.23
C VAL A 57 -0.99 -16.80 -9.91
N PRO A 58 0.02 -16.85 -9.04
CA PRO A 58 -0.12 -17.53 -7.76
C PRO A 58 -1.09 -16.77 -6.85
N ASP A 59 -1.56 -17.42 -5.78
CA ASP A 59 -2.45 -16.75 -4.85
C ASP A 59 -1.73 -15.60 -4.14
N ALA A 60 -2.35 -14.42 -4.16
CA ALA A 60 -1.75 -13.23 -3.58
C ALA A 60 -1.54 -13.35 -2.06
N ASN A 61 -2.31 -14.18 -1.35
CA ASN A 61 -2.16 -14.31 0.10
C ASN A 61 -0.86 -15.01 0.49
N ASP A 62 -0.33 -15.90 -0.35
CA ASP A 62 0.96 -16.58 -0.11
C ASP A 62 2.16 -15.64 -0.23
N PHE A 63 2.00 -14.52 -0.94
CA PHE A 63 3.06 -13.54 -1.21
C PHE A 63 2.91 -12.25 -0.40
N ILE A 64 2.05 -12.24 0.63
CA ILE A 64 1.89 -11.08 1.51
C ILE A 64 3.24 -10.69 2.11
N LEU A 65 3.53 -9.39 2.09
CA LEU A 65 4.73 -8.86 2.70
C LEU A 65 4.69 -9.07 4.22
N ASN A 66 5.65 -9.83 4.74
CA ASN A 66 5.89 -9.97 6.17
C ASN A 66 7.26 -9.37 6.52
N ASP A 67 7.26 -8.29 7.29
CA ASP A 67 8.47 -7.57 7.73
C ASP A 67 8.41 -7.43 9.24
N GLU A 68 8.78 -8.50 9.96
CA GLU A 68 8.73 -8.56 11.42
C GLU A 68 9.53 -7.43 12.09
N GLY A 69 10.64 -7.02 11.45
CA GLY A 69 11.48 -5.92 11.95
C GLY A 69 10.73 -4.58 11.95
N ALA A 70 10.04 -4.27 10.85
CA ALA A 70 9.20 -3.09 10.77
C ALA A 70 7.93 -3.20 11.62
N GLU A 71 7.26 -4.36 11.64
CA GLU A 71 6.07 -4.60 12.46
C GLU A 71 6.37 -4.38 13.95
N LYS A 72 7.50 -4.90 14.44
CA LYS A 72 7.95 -4.69 15.82
C LYS A 72 8.33 -3.23 16.08
N ARG A 73 9.02 -2.59 15.13
CA ARG A 73 9.43 -1.19 15.25
C ARG A 73 8.25 -0.22 15.33
N TYR A 74 7.20 -0.47 14.55
CA TYR A 74 6.02 0.39 14.47
C TYR A 74 4.83 -0.14 15.28
N ASN A 75 5.00 -1.28 15.96
CA ASN A 75 4.01 -1.93 16.80
C ASN A 75 2.64 -2.13 16.11
N PHE A 76 2.67 -2.64 14.87
CA PHE A 76 1.46 -2.94 14.09
C PHE A 76 1.63 -4.22 13.29
N LYS A 77 0.52 -4.83 12.87
CA LYS A 77 0.49 -5.94 11.91
C LYS A 77 -0.03 -5.49 10.56
N LEU A 78 0.73 -5.75 9.50
CA LEU A 78 0.39 -5.33 8.14
C LEU A 78 -0.91 -5.97 7.66
N GLU A 79 -1.08 -7.27 7.89
CA GLU A 79 -2.31 -8.00 7.56
C GLU A 79 -3.55 -7.37 8.20
N ARG A 80 -3.46 -7.01 9.48
CA ARG A 80 -4.57 -6.36 10.20
C ARG A 80 -4.86 -4.97 9.62
N SER A 81 -3.84 -4.22 9.26
CA SER A 81 -4.01 -2.91 8.62
C SER A 81 -4.66 -3.03 7.24
N MET A 82 -4.25 -4.00 6.42
CA MET A 82 -4.86 -4.28 5.12
C MET A 82 -6.33 -4.71 5.27
N ALA A 83 -6.62 -5.62 6.20
CA ALA A 83 -7.98 -6.06 6.48
C ALA A 83 -8.89 -4.89 6.90
N ARG A 84 -8.40 -4.01 7.79
CA ARG A 84 -9.12 -2.80 8.19
C ARG A 84 -9.32 -1.85 7.02
N ALA A 85 -8.30 -1.60 6.21
CA ALA A 85 -8.41 -0.71 5.06
C ALA A 85 -9.41 -1.23 4.01
N LYS A 86 -9.43 -2.54 3.77
CA LYS A 86 -10.38 -3.23 2.88
C LYS A 86 -11.81 -3.16 3.43
N ALA A 87 -12.00 -3.41 4.74
CA ALA A 87 -13.29 -3.29 5.40
C ALA A 87 -13.85 -1.85 5.33
N ASN A 88 -12.97 -0.85 5.45
CA ASN A 88 -13.32 0.57 5.33
C ASN A 88 -13.31 1.08 3.87
N ARG A 89 -13.11 0.20 2.87
CA ARG A 89 -13.11 0.54 1.42
C ARG A 89 -12.22 1.73 1.05
N GLY A 90 -11.10 1.90 1.73
CA GLY A 90 -10.19 3.02 1.49
C GLY A 90 -10.47 4.29 2.29
N LYS A 91 -11.51 4.29 3.13
CA LYS A 91 -12.07 5.49 3.77
C LYS A 91 -11.71 5.59 5.25
N LEU A 92 -10.45 5.35 5.59
CA LEU A 92 -9.99 5.32 6.98
C LEU A 92 -10.11 6.69 7.69
N LEU A 93 -10.11 7.79 6.93
CA LEU A 93 -10.20 9.17 7.46
C LEU A 93 -11.52 9.84 7.12
N GLN A 94 -12.54 9.08 6.73
CA GLN A 94 -13.86 9.64 6.44
C GLN A 94 -14.48 10.20 7.73
N GLY A 95 -14.91 11.46 7.68
CA GLY A 95 -15.51 12.15 8.83
C GLY A 95 -14.51 12.69 9.86
N VAL A 96 -13.21 12.57 9.62
CA VAL A 96 -12.17 13.14 10.49
C VAL A 96 -11.57 14.38 9.82
N PRO A 97 -11.73 15.58 10.39
CA PRO A 97 -11.07 16.78 9.87
C PRO A 97 -9.56 16.69 10.14
N VAL A 98 -8.76 16.79 9.08
CA VAL A 98 -7.29 16.75 9.16
C VAL A 98 -6.74 18.16 8.90
N TYR A 99 -5.95 18.67 9.84
CA TYR A 99 -5.30 19.98 9.73
C TYR A 99 -3.78 19.80 9.63
N CYS A 100 -3.17 20.36 8.58
CA CYS A 100 -1.73 20.37 8.40
C CYS A 100 -1.17 21.72 8.85
N THR A 101 -0.29 21.72 9.87
CA THR A 101 0.43 22.93 10.28
C THR A 101 1.59 23.23 9.33
N GLU A 102 2.12 24.45 9.33
CA GLU A 102 3.16 24.87 8.36
C GLU A 102 4.53 24.23 8.62
N LYS A 103 4.77 23.72 9.83
CA LYS A 103 6.07 23.17 10.28
C LYS A 103 6.19 21.64 10.14
N ILE A 104 5.63 21.04 9.09
CA ILE A 104 5.77 19.60 8.86
C ILE A 104 7.13 19.31 8.22
N ARG A 105 7.91 18.41 8.83
CA ARG A 105 9.28 18.03 8.41
C ARG A 105 9.42 17.60 6.95
N ASN A 106 8.33 17.17 6.31
CA ASN A 106 8.31 16.64 4.94
C ASN A 106 7.50 17.52 3.96
N GLY A 107 7.16 18.75 4.36
CA GLY A 107 6.26 19.63 3.60
C GLY A 107 4.78 19.24 3.78
N GLN A 108 3.90 20.18 3.45
CA GLN A 108 2.45 19.99 3.62
C GLN A 108 1.84 19.11 2.53
N GLU A 109 2.33 19.22 1.30
CA GLU A 109 1.79 18.55 0.11
C GLU A 109 1.64 17.03 0.25
N PRO A 110 2.67 16.25 0.67
CA PRO A 110 2.53 14.80 0.80
C PRO A 110 1.55 14.38 1.91
N THR A 111 1.46 15.15 3.00
CA THR A 111 0.55 14.84 4.11
C THR A 111 -0.89 15.18 3.72
N ALA A 112 -1.08 16.29 3.00
CA ALA A 112 -2.37 16.69 2.45
C ALA A 112 -2.87 15.70 1.41
N ASP A 113 -2.00 15.19 0.51
CA ASP A 113 -2.39 14.21 -0.50
C ASP A 113 -2.90 12.91 0.11
N ILE A 114 -2.23 12.40 1.17
CA ILE A 114 -2.72 11.24 1.93
C ILE A 114 -4.09 11.55 2.54
N ALA A 115 -4.26 12.71 3.18
CA ALA A 115 -5.52 13.08 3.82
C ALA A 115 -6.67 13.17 2.80
N VAL A 116 -6.44 13.81 1.66
CA VAL A 116 -7.44 13.95 0.58
C VAL A 116 -7.81 12.59 -0.02
N GLN A 117 -6.84 11.70 -0.24
CA GLN A 117 -7.08 10.39 -0.82
C GLN A 117 -7.88 9.47 0.10
N LEU A 118 -7.77 9.63 1.43
CA LEU A 118 -8.48 8.80 2.41
C LEU A 118 -9.82 9.35 2.87
N HIS A 119 -10.17 10.55 2.39
CA HIS A 119 -11.46 11.17 2.65
C HIS A 119 -12.50 10.88 1.56
N ARG A 120 -12.08 10.60 0.31
CA ARG A 120 -12.97 10.29 -0.82
C ARG A 120 -13.54 8.87 -0.77
#